data_AF-A0A2S7NN99-F1
#
_entry.id   AF-A0A2S7NN99-F1
#
_cell.length_a   1.000
_cell.length_b   1.000
_cell.length_c   1.000
_cell.angle_alpha   90.00
_cell.angle_beta   90.00
_cell.angle_gamma   90.00
#
_symmetry.space_group_name_H-M   'P 1'
#
loop_
_entity.id
_entity.type
_entity.pdbx_description
1 polymer ?
#
loop_
_entity_poly.entity_id
_entity_poly.type
_entity_poly.pdbx_seq_one_letter_code
_entity_poly.pdbx_strand_id
1 'polypeptide(L)'
;MMNAYLALQSLRYKEKDRVLWTDAICINQNDKEEQSQQIQQLGSIYSGTERVIIWLGEATYDINYVIHHRKHLENTGSKHISNAQEILEKQWANTWTLVVRNLGRDQRVKSLYSLLHRSWFERVWVI
;
A
#
# COMPACT_ATOMS: atom_id res chain seq x y z
N MET A 1 12.80 11.99 0.91
CA MET A 1 13.95 11.27 0.33
C MET A 1 14.25 9.92 0.97
N MET A 2 14.18 9.76 2.31
CA MET A 2 14.51 8.48 2.99
C MET A 2 13.71 7.25 2.46
N ASN A 3 12.41 7.42 2.18
CA ASN A 3 11.54 6.30 1.80
C ASN A 3 11.87 5.70 0.41
N ALA A 4 12.26 6.52 -0.57
CA ALA A 4 12.59 6.04 -1.91
C ALA A 4 13.95 5.32 -1.92
N TYR A 5 14.94 5.87 -1.20
CA TYR A 5 16.26 5.25 -1.06
C TYR A 5 16.17 3.83 -0.48
N LEU A 6 15.49 3.66 0.67
CA LEU A 6 15.34 2.36 1.33
C LEU A 6 14.55 1.36 0.46
N ALA A 7 13.53 1.84 -0.26
CA ALA A 7 12.77 1.01 -1.19
C ALA A 7 13.66 0.50 -2.32
N LEU A 8 14.44 1.37 -2.98
CA LEU A 8 15.34 0.98 -4.07
C LEU A 8 16.44 0.04 -3.60
N GLN A 9 17.00 0.27 -2.41
CA GLN A 9 17.99 -0.62 -1.82
C GLN A 9 17.42 -2.03 -1.59
N SER A 10 16.17 -2.11 -1.10
CA SER A 10 15.46 -3.37 -0.85
C SER A 10 15.02 -4.08 -2.13
N LEU A 11 14.71 -3.32 -3.19
CA LEU A 11 14.27 -3.85 -4.49
C LEU A 11 15.43 -4.20 -5.42
N ARG A 12 16.66 -3.81 -5.09
CA ARG A 12 17.83 -4.11 -5.92
C ARG A 12 18.13 -5.61 -5.91
N TYR A 13 18.34 -6.19 -7.10
CA TYR A 13 18.88 -7.54 -7.20
C TYR A 13 20.40 -7.53 -6.98
N LYS A 14 20.93 -8.60 -6.38
CA LYS A 14 22.37 -8.68 -6.07
C LYS A 14 23.26 -8.74 -7.32
N GLU A 15 22.78 -9.40 -8.36
CA GLU A 15 23.62 -9.83 -9.49
C GLU A 15 23.12 -9.34 -10.85
N LYS A 16 22.00 -8.61 -10.89
CA LYS A 16 21.44 -8.11 -12.15
C LYS A 16 20.83 -6.73 -11.99
N ASP A 17 20.82 -6.00 -13.09
CA ASP A 17 20.18 -4.70 -13.14
C ASP A 17 18.66 -4.85 -13.05
N ARG A 18 18.03 -3.82 -12.48
CA ARG A 18 16.59 -3.70 -12.38
C ARG A 18 16.17 -2.31 -12.82
N VAL A 19 15.35 -2.24 -13.85
CA VAL A 19 14.74 -0.99 -14.29
C VAL A 19 13.50 -0.74 -13.43
N LEU A 20 13.49 0.39 -12.74
CA LEU A 20 12.38 0.84 -11.92
C LEU A 20 12.08 2.29 -12.28
N TRP A 21 10.80 2.61 -12.38
CA TRP A 21 10.34 3.98 -12.50
C TRP A 21 9.81 4.46 -11.15
N THR A 22 10.25 5.64 -10.71
CA THR A 22 9.71 6.34 -9.54
C THR A 22 9.74 7.83 -9.80
N ASP A 23 8.60 8.49 -9.64
CA ASP A 23 8.41 9.93 -9.77
C ASP A 23 9.47 10.74 -9.00
N ALA A 24 9.82 10.31 -7.79
CA ALA A 24 10.80 10.98 -6.92
C ALA A 24 12.22 11.10 -7.52
N ILE A 25 12.56 10.32 -8.55
CA ILE A 25 13.89 10.33 -9.20
C ILE A 25 13.78 10.55 -10.70
N CYS A 26 12.79 9.93 -11.36
CA CYS A 26 12.62 9.97 -12.80
C CYS A 26 12.02 11.28 -13.31
N ILE A 27 11.41 12.10 -12.45
CA ILE A 27 10.88 13.42 -12.79
C ILE A 27 11.81 14.48 -12.22
N ASN A 28 12.19 15.46 -13.04
CA ASN A 28 12.91 16.62 -12.56
C ASN A 28 12.01 17.47 -11.63
N GLN A 29 12.20 17.30 -10.32
CA GLN A 29 11.39 18.00 -9.32
C GLN A 29 11.62 19.53 -9.30
N ASN A 30 12.66 20.03 -9.97
CA ASN A 30 12.94 21.46 -10.09
C ASN A 30 12.30 22.10 -11.32
N ASP A 31 11.79 21.30 -12.26
CA ASP A 31 11.11 21.76 -13.47
C ASP A 31 9.61 21.51 -13.34
N LYS A 32 8.86 22.58 -13.10
CA LYS A 32 7.40 22.51 -12.94
C LYS A 32 6.68 22.21 -14.25
N GLU A 33 7.25 22.56 -15.39
CA GLU A 33 6.65 22.28 -16.69
C GLU A 33 6.79 20.78 -17.01
N GLU A 34 7.99 20.22 -16.84
CA GLU A 34 8.21 18.78 -16.96
C GLU A 34 7.33 18.00 -15.97
N GLN A 35 7.30 18.43 -14.70
CA GLN A 35 6.49 17.77 -13.68
C GLN A 35 5.00 17.73 -14.08
N SER A 36 4.45 18.84 -14.59
CA SER A 36 3.07 18.89 -15.06
C SER A 36 2.82 17.93 -16.23
N GLN A 37 3.74 17.88 -17.20
CA GLN A 37 3.65 16.96 -18.33
C GLN A 37 3.73 15.49 -17.90
N GLN A 38 4.65 15.15 -16.99
CA GLN A 38 4.83 13.80 -16.46
C GLN A 38 3.61 13.36 -15.64
N ILE A 39 3.01 14.27 -14.86
CA ILE A 39 1.76 13.99 -14.12
C ILE A 39 0.63 13.61 -15.07
N GLN A 40 0.50 14.29 -16.21
CA GLN A 40 -0.50 13.94 -17.23
C GLN A 40 -0.26 12.57 -17.87
N GLN A 41 1.00 12.12 -17.89
CA GLN A 41 1.40 10.82 -18.44
C GLN A 41 1.33 9.67 -17.43
N LEU A 42 1.09 9.92 -16.14
CA LEU A 42 1.05 8.87 -15.12
C LEU A 42 0.13 7.72 -15.50
N GLY A 43 -1.03 8.01 -16.10
CA GLY A 43 -1.97 6.99 -16.57
C GLY A 43 -1.36 6.03 -17.59
N SER A 44 -0.60 6.54 -18.56
CA SER A 44 0.08 5.71 -19.57
C SER A 44 1.32 5.01 -19.01
N ILE A 45 2.04 5.65 -18.09
CA ILE A 45 3.18 5.05 -17.40
C ILE A 45 2.70 3.83 -16.60
N TYR A 46 1.65 3.98 -15.78
CA TYR A 46 1.11 2.88 -14.99
C TYR A 46 0.57 1.76 -15.88
N SER A 47 -0.14 2.08 -16.98
CA SER A 47 -0.68 1.06 -17.88
C SER A 47 0.40 0.33 -18.68
N GLY A 48 1.54 0.97 -18.94
CA GLY A 48 2.69 0.38 -19.64
C GLY A 48 3.64 -0.42 -18.75
N THR A 49 3.49 -0.37 -17.41
CA THR A 49 4.37 -1.10 -16.50
C THR A 49 4.01 -2.58 -16.39
N GLU A 50 5.01 -3.46 -16.36
CA GLU A 50 4.82 -4.91 -16.13
C GLU A 50 4.18 -5.19 -14.76
N ARG A 51 4.54 -4.39 -13.75
CA ARG A 51 3.99 -4.47 -12.40
C ARG A 51 4.14 -3.15 -11.66
N VAL A 52 3.21 -2.90 -10.75
CA VAL A 52 3.31 -1.83 -9.76
C VAL A 52 3.79 -2.41 -8.43
N ILE A 53 4.74 -1.73 -7.79
CA ILE A 53 5.28 -2.14 -6.48
C ILE A 53 4.91 -1.07 -5.46
N ILE A 54 4.22 -1.48 -4.41
CA ILE A 54 3.91 -0.62 -3.27
C ILE A 54 4.94 -0.89 -2.17
N TRP A 55 5.73 0.13 -1.82
CA TRP A 55 6.64 0.06 -0.69
C TRP A 55 5.92 0.48 0.59
N LEU A 56 5.61 -0.50 1.42
CA LEU A 56 4.96 -0.26 2.72
C LEU A 56 5.97 0.06 3.82
N GLY A 57 7.27 0.17 3.55
CA GLY A 57 8.31 0.31 4.57
C GLY A 57 8.95 -1.03 4.96
N GLU A 58 9.96 -0.99 5.82
CA GLU A 58 10.70 -2.19 6.25
C GLU A 58 9.81 -3.20 6.97
N ALA A 59 10.18 -4.48 6.85
CA ALA A 59 9.49 -5.56 7.53
C ALA A 59 9.67 -5.43 9.04
N THR A 60 8.56 -5.43 9.79
CA THR A 60 8.56 -5.50 11.25
C THR A 60 7.93 -6.82 11.69
N TYR A 61 8.13 -7.20 12.96
CA TYR A 61 7.44 -8.35 13.54
C TYR A 61 5.92 -8.28 13.31
N ASP A 62 5.32 -7.13 13.59
CA ASP A 62 3.89 -6.88 13.40
C ASP A 62 3.47 -7.07 11.92
N ILE A 63 4.23 -6.53 10.97
CA ILE A 63 3.94 -6.75 9.54
C ILE A 63 4.03 -8.22 9.15
N ASN A 64 5.11 -8.89 9.55
CA ASN A 64 5.30 -10.29 9.20
C ASN A 64 4.19 -11.14 9.80
N TYR A 65 3.77 -10.83 11.03
CA TYR A 65 2.67 -11.48 11.70
C TYR A 65 1.35 -11.29 10.95
N VAL A 66 0.98 -10.06 10.55
CA VAL A 66 -0.29 -9.82 9.83
C VAL A 66 -0.29 -10.46 8.44
N ILE A 67 0.83 -10.41 7.72
CA ILE A 67 0.98 -11.04 6.40
C ILE A 67 0.87 -12.56 6.51
N HIS A 68 1.50 -13.17 7.52
CA HIS A 68 1.41 -14.61 7.77
C HIS A 68 -0.04 -15.06 8.00
N HIS A 69 -0.86 -14.20 8.62
CA HIS A 69 -2.26 -14.48 8.92
C HIS A 69 -3.24 -13.94 7.85
N ARG A 70 -2.75 -13.52 6.68
CA ARG A 70 -3.56 -12.90 5.61
C ARG A 70 -4.79 -13.71 5.24
N LYS A 71 -4.67 -15.03 5.05
CA LYS A 71 -5.81 -15.88 4.66
C LYS A 71 -6.93 -15.90 5.71
N HIS A 72 -6.56 -15.83 6.99
CA HIS A 72 -7.54 -15.79 8.07
C HIS A 72 -8.26 -14.43 8.14
N LEU A 73 -7.53 -13.35 7.89
CA LEU A 73 -8.08 -11.99 7.77
C LEU A 73 -9.06 -11.90 6.59
N GLU A 74 -8.65 -12.40 5.41
CA GLU A 74 -9.46 -12.44 4.20
C GLU A 74 -10.75 -13.23 4.42
N ASN A 75 -10.66 -14.45 4.95
CA ASN A 75 -11.83 -15.29 5.24
C ASN A 75 -12.77 -14.67 6.27
N THR A 76 -12.26 -13.85 7.18
CA THR A 76 -13.10 -13.14 8.17
C THR A 76 -13.76 -11.93 7.54
N GLY A 77 -13.02 -11.12 6.76
CA GLY A 77 -13.54 -9.95 6.05
C GLY A 77 -14.60 -10.30 5.00
N SER A 78 -14.34 -11.30 4.16
CA SER A 78 -15.25 -11.73 3.09
C SER A 78 -16.58 -12.29 3.60
N LYS A 79 -16.64 -12.83 4.82
CA LYS A 79 -17.90 -13.26 5.46
C LYS A 79 -18.82 -12.10 5.82
N HIS A 80 -18.26 -10.89 5.95
CA HIS A 80 -18.97 -9.69 6.37
C HIS A 80 -19.15 -8.66 5.25
N ILE A 81 -18.44 -8.82 4.14
CA ILE A 81 -18.58 -8.00 2.93
C ILE A 81 -19.30 -8.86 1.89
N SER A 82 -20.62 -8.93 2.01
CA SER A 82 -21.49 -9.69 1.10
C SER A 82 -21.61 -9.03 -0.29
N ASN A 83 -21.24 -7.75 -0.43
CA ASN A 83 -21.19 -7.07 -1.72
C ASN A 83 -20.17 -5.91 -1.69
N ALA A 84 -19.16 -5.94 -2.58
CA ALA A 84 -18.15 -4.87 -2.68
C ALA A 84 -18.73 -3.51 -3.11
N GLN A 85 -19.90 -3.53 -3.75
CA GLN A 85 -20.61 -2.38 -4.30
C GLN A 85 -21.39 -1.57 -3.25
N GLU A 86 -21.54 -2.09 -2.02
CA GLU A 86 -22.35 -1.48 -0.96
C GLU A 86 -21.53 -0.59 0.00
N ILE A 87 -20.20 -0.59 -0.11
CA ILE A 87 -19.29 0.13 0.79
C ILE A 87 -19.35 1.64 0.53
N LEU A 88 -20.43 2.27 0.98
CA LEU A 88 -20.55 3.71 1.18
C LEU A 88 -19.77 4.13 2.43
N GLU A 89 -19.42 5.41 2.51
CA GLU A 89 -18.63 6.00 3.61
C GLU A 89 -19.19 5.76 5.03
N LYS A 90 -20.47 5.40 5.17
CA LYS A 90 -21.07 5.04 6.47
C LYS A 90 -20.95 3.56 6.82
N GLN A 91 -20.70 2.71 5.83
CA GLN A 91 -20.56 1.27 6.02
C GLN A 91 -19.12 0.86 6.37
N TRP A 92 -18.08 1.53 5.85
CA TRP A 92 -16.69 1.13 6.17
C TRP A 92 -16.40 1.23 7.67
N ALA A 93 -16.94 2.22 8.39
CA ALA A 93 -16.73 2.36 9.82
C ALA A 93 -17.36 1.18 10.59
N ASN A 94 -18.52 0.72 10.14
CA ASN A 94 -19.21 -0.44 10.71
C ASN A 94 -18.49 -1.74 10.34
N THR A 95 -18.09 -1.91 9.08
CA THR A 95 -17.30 -3.05 8.60
C THR A 95 -15.97 -3.14 9.33
N TRP A 96 -15.28 -2.02 9.51
CA TRP A 96 -14.04 -1.93 10.28
C TRP A 96 -14.25 -2.32 11.74
N THR A 97 -15.30 -1.78 12.37
CA THR A 97 -15.67 -2.14 13.75
C THR A 97 -15.98 -3.63 13.89
N LEU A 98 -16.69 -4.22 12.92
CA LEU A 98 -16.99 -5.65 12.90
C LEU A 98 -15.74 -6.50 12.69
N VAL A 99 -14.87 -6.13 11.76
CA VAL A 99 -13.58 -6.81 11.52
C VAL A 99 -12.74 -6.77 12.78
N VAL A 100 -12.55 -5.60 13.39
CA VAL A 100 -11.77 -5.43 14.63
C VAL A 100 -12.40 -6.24 15.78
N ARG A 101 -13.73 -6.21 15.94
CA ARG A 101 -14.43 -6.97 16.98
C ARG A 101 -14.26 -8.48 16.81
N ASN A 102 -14.37 -8.98 15.58
CA ASN A 102 -14.24 -10.41 15.28
C ASN A 102 -12.80 -10.90 15.32
N LEU A 103 -11.83 -10.05 15.00
CA LEU A 103 -10.41 -10.40 15.16
C LEU A 103 -9.97 -10.51 16.63
N GLY A 104 -10.78 -9.95 17.56
CA GLY A 104 -10.55 -9.98 19.00
C GLY A 104 -9.45 -9.02 19.45
N ARG A 105 -9.10 -9.02 20.74
CA ARG A 105 -7.92 -8.32 21.29
C ARG A 105 -6.61 -9.07 20.99
N ASP A 106 -6.52 -9.67 19.80
CA ASP A 106 -5.38 -10.48 19.37
C ASP A 106 -4.28 -9.59 18.75
N GLN A 107 -3.05 -10.07 18.80
CA GLN A 107 -1.89 -9.52 18.10
C GLN A 107 -2.18 -9.21 16.61
N ARG A 108 -3.16 -9.88 15.97
CA ARG A 108 -3.63 -9.58 14.61
C ARG A 108 -4.14 -8.15 14.44
N VAL A 109 -4.97 -7.64 15.37
CA VAL A 109 -5.55 -6.29 15.27
C VAL A 109 -4.47 -5.24 15.45
N LYS A 110 -3.59 -5.43 16.46
CA LYS A 110 -2.44 -4.54 16.68
C LYS A 110 -1.55 -4.49 15.44
N SER A 111 -1.27 -5.65 14.85
CA SER A 111 -0.42 -5.76 13.68
C SER A 111 -1.06 -5.12 12.43
N LEU A 112 -2.36 -5.29 12.24
CA LEU A 112 -3.11 -4.64 11.17
C LEU A 112 -3.17 -3.12 11.36
N TYR A 113 -3.38 -2.65 12.58
CA TYR A 113 -3.35 -1.23 12.92
C TYR A 113 -1.97 -0.64 12.62
N SER A 114 -0.89 -1.30 13.02
CA SER A 114 0.48 -0.90 12.69
C SER A 114 0.74 -0.81 11.19
N LEU A 115 0.16 -1.73 10.39
CA LEU A 115 0.26 -1.70 8.94
C LEU A 115 -0.48 -0.49 8.34
N LEU A 116 -1.73 -0.25 8.76
CA LEU A 116 -2.57 0.83 8.21
C LEU A 116 -2.15 2.23 8.67
N HIS A 117 -1.37 2.34 9.75
CA HIS A 117 -0.79 3.62 10.21
C HIS A 117 0.55 3.95 9.52
N ARG A 118 0.94 3.20 8.48
CA ARG A 118 2.13 3.54 7.71
C ARG A 118 1.83 4.68 6.75
N SER A 119 2.82 5.57 6.58
CA SER A 119 2.74 6.78 5.74
C SER A 119 2.25 6.59 4.31
N TRP A 120 2.26 5.36 3.77
CA TRP A 120 1.63 5.07 2.49
C TRP A 120 0.10 5.21 2.54
N PHE A 121 -0.55 4.69 3.59
CA PHE A 121 -2.01 4.72 3.77
C PHE A 121 -2.55 6.10 4.19
N GLU A 122 -1.69 7.02 4.62
CA GLU A 122 -2.06 8.41 4.91
C GLU A 122 -2.17 9.27 3.64
N ARG A 123 -1.82 8.72 2.48
CA ARG A 123 -1.83 9.46 1.21
C ARG A 123 -3.26 9.58 0.68
N VAL A 124 -3.62 10.79 0.25
CA VAL A 124 -4.94 11.15 -0.33
C VAL A 124 -5.36 10.26 -1.50
N TRP A 125 -4.41 9.66 -2.22
CA TRP A 125 -4.66 8.82 -3.39
C TRP A 125 -4.87 7.33 -3.06
N VAL A 126 -4.92 6.98 -1.77
CA VAL A 126 -5.30 5.64 -1.29
C VAL A 126 -6.77 5.71 -0.89
N ILE A 127 -7.67 5.53 -1.87
CA ILE A 127 -9.14 5.44 -1.69
C ILE A 127 -9.62 4.15 -2.33
#